data_AF-A0A7R9CD74-F1
#
_entry.id   AF-A0A7R9CD74-F1
#
_cell.length_a   1.000
_cell.length_b   1.000
_cell.length_c   1.000
_cell.angle_alpha   90.00
_cell.angle_beta   90.00
_cell.angle_gamma   90.00
#
_symmetry.space_group_name_H-M   'P 1'
#
loop_
_entity.id
_entity.type
_entity.pdbx_description
1 polymer ?
#
loop_
_entity_poly.entity_id
_entity_poly.type
_entity_poly.pdbx_seq_one_letter_code
_entity_poly.pdbx_strand_id
1 'polypeptide(L)'
;MAKWGEGDPRWIVEERPDATNVNNWHWLVTISVNESNPTADILKDFMHRHGKEVIAQQLGNYVKMQTNNRPSNNVTSSNLYTTTLNLGHTFQCTAEEFYNAMTVLELVQAFTRSPVKLEAEVGGKFELFHGNIHGEFVELVPNKKIVQRWRSKRWPAEHYSTVTFTIEQKDDHTEVRVLQIGVPQSETDSTRANWEYYYWDSIKRTFGFGSFIV
;
A
#
# COMPACT_ATOMS: atom_id res chain seq x y z
N MET A 1 32.84 14.67 0.99
CA MET A 1 31.63 14.70 1.83
C MET A 1 30.76 15.84 1.33
N ALA A 2 29.49 15.58 1.03
CA ALA A 2 28.57 16.62 0.55
C ALA A 2 28.29 17.64 1.68
N LYS A 3 28.25 18.93 1.34
CA LYS A 3 27.98 20.02 2.29
C LYS A 3 26.47 20.23 2.39
N TRP A 4 25.98 20.43 3.61
CA TRP A 4 24.56 20.67 3.87
C TRP A 4 24.09 21.96 3.18
N GLY A 5 23.03 21.88 2.37
CA GLY A 5 22.41 23.03 1.70
C GLY A 5 22.89 23.31 0.26
N GLU A 6 23.95 22.65 -0.20
CA GLU A 6 24.39 22.68 -1.59
C GLU A 6 24.09 21.32 -2.21
N GLY A 7 23.09 21.24 -3.09
CA GLY A 7 22.76 19.98 -3.78
C GLY A 7 24.00 19.42 -4.48
N ASP A 8 24.43 18.21 -4.09
CA ASP A 8 25.60 17.56 -4.69
C ASP A 8 25.25 17.22 -6.16
N PRO A 9 26.07 17.63 -7.15
CA PRO A 9 25.80 17.38 -8.57
C PRO A 9 25.58 15.90 -8.93
N ARG A 10 26.08 14.95 -8.13
CA ARG A 10 25.81 13.52 -8.33
C ARG A 10 24.37 13.11 -7.98
N TRP A 11 23.62 13.98 -7.32
CA TRP A 11 22.28 13.75 -6.77
C TRP A 11 21.23 14.67 -7.41
N ILE A 12 21.64 15.52 -8.36
CA ILE A 12 20.74 16.33 -9.18
C ILE A 12 20.19 15.42 -10.29
N VAL A 13 18.88 15.18 -10.27
CA VAL A 13 18.19 14.44 -11.34
C VAL A 13 17.85 15.43 -12.45
N GLU A 14 18.69 15.47 -13.47
CA GLU A 14 18.40 16.20 -14.71
C GLU A 14 17.56 15.33 -15.65
N GLU A 15 16.71 15.96 -16.47
CA GLU A 15 16.00 15.29 -17.56
C GLU A 15 17.05 14.76 -18.55
N ARG A 16 17.29 13.44 -18.50
CA ARG A 16 18.21 12.80 -19.44
C ARG A 16 17.46 12.19 -20.60
N PRO A 17 17.87 12.48 -21.86
CA PRO A 17 17.21 11.97 -23.06
C PRO A 17 17.33 10.43 -23.21
N ASP A 18 18.21 9.79 -22.44
CA ASP A 18 18.44 8.35 -22.46
C ASP A 18 17.50 7.55 -21.54
N ALA A 19 16.66 8.23 -20.73
CA ALA A 19 15.75 7.63 -19.76
C ALA A 19 16.40 6.65 -18.76
N THR A 20 17.72 6.68 -18.60
CA THR A 20 18.42 5.76 -17.69
C THR A 20 18.26 6.22 -16.24
N ASN A 21 17.43 5.49 -15.49
CA ASN A 21 17.10 5.75 -14.09
C ASN A 21 18.35 5.84 -13.20
N VAL A 22 18.37 6.81 -12.28
CA VAL A 22 19.38 6.94 -11.23
C VAL A 22 19.04 6.04 -10.04
N ASN A 23 20.04 5.35 -9.51
CA ASN A 23 19.98 4.50 -8.30
C ASN A 23 19.29 3.13 -8.41
N ASN A 24 19.23 2.53 -9.60
CA ASN A 24 18.90 1.10 -9.77
C ASN A 24 17.50 0.67 -9.23
N TRP A 25 16.57 1.63 -9.05
CA TRP A 25 15.19 1.34 -8.65
C TRP A 25 14.46 0.64 -9.80
N HIS A 26 14.09 -0.63 -9.57
CA HIS A 26 13.30 -1.43 -10.50
C HIS A 26 11.86 -1.49 -10.01
N TRP A 27 10.94 -0.88 -10.75
CA TRP A 27 9.50 -1.12 -10.58
C TRP A 27 9.19 -2.49 -11.21
N LEU A 28 8.84 -3.48 -10.39
CA LEU A 28 8.39 -4.78 -10.87
C LEU A 28 6.87 -4.75 -11.04
N VAL A 29 6.40 -4.79 -12.29
CA VAL A 29 4.99 -5.03 -12.61
C VAL A 29 4.86 -6.49 -13.02
N THR A 30 4.20 -7.29 -12.19
CA THR A 30 3.94 -8.70 -12.48
C THR A 30 2.54 -8.84 -13.07
N ILE A 31 2.46 -9.35 -14.30
CA ILE A 31 1.19 -9.72 -14.94
C ILE A 31 1.15 -11.24 -15.01
N SER A 32 0.15 -11.83 -14.36
CA SER A 32 -0.07 -13.28 -14.36
C SER A 32 -1.23 -13.63 -15.29
N VAL A 33 -1.05 -14.66 -16.12
CA VAL A 33 -2.09 -15.21 -16.98
C VAL A 33 -2.48 -16.58 -16.42
N ASN A 34 -3.76 -16.76 -16.09
CA ASN A 34 -4.26 -17.93 -15.35
C ASN A 34 -4.37 -19.21 -16.19
N GLU A 35 -4.18 -19.12 -17.51
CA GLU A 35 -4.28 -20.26 -18.43
C GLU A 35 -2.94 -20.49 -19.16
N SER A 36 -2.56 -21.75 -19.33
CA SER A 36 -1.42 -22.16 -20.15
C SER A 36 -1.93 -22.65 -21.49
N ASN A 37 -2.20 -21.69 -22.38
CA ASN A 37 -2.59 -21.94 -23.76
C ASN A 37 -1.61 -21.21 -24.70
N PRO A 38 -1.57 -21.55 -26.01
CA PRO A 38 -0.62 -20.94 -26.95
C PRO A 38 -0.71 -19.41 -27.00
N THR A 39 -1.89 -18.83 -26.74
CA THR A 39 -2.09 -17.37 -26.68
C THR A 39 -1.46 -16.76 -25.43
N ALA A 40 -1.52 -17.45 -24.29
CA ALA A 40 -0.88 -17.02 -23.05
C ALA A 40 0.65 -17.04 -23.18
N ASP A 41 1.21 -18.00 -23.92
CA ASP A 41 2.66 -18.05 -24.16
C ASP A 41 3.13 -16.91 -25.06
N ILE A 42 2.35 -16.56 -26.09
CA ILE A 42 2.59 -15.37 -26.92
C ILE A 42 2.53 -14.10 -26.05
N LEU A 43 1.56 -14.00 -25.13
CA LEU A 43 1.44 -12.84 -24.25
C LEU A 43 2.60 -12.75 -23.24
N LYS A 44 3.00 -13.87 -22.62
CA LYS A 44 4.16 -13.91 -21.71
C LYS A 44 5.44 -13.51 -22.43
N ASP A 45 5.63 -14.01 -23.64
CA ASP A 45 6.78 -13.74 -24.47
C ASP A 45 6.79 -12.28 -24.98
N PHE A 46 5.65 -11.73 -25.39
CA PHE A 46 5.50 -10.31 -25.68
C PHE A 46 5.82 -9.46 -24.44
N MET A 47 5.29 -9.83 -23.27
CA MET A 47 5.53 -9.12 -22.02
C MET A 47 7.01 -9.13 -21.61
N HIS A 48 7.68 -10.27 -21.82
CA HIS A 48 9.11 -10.45 -21.55
C HIS A 48 9.99 -9.66 -22.53
N ARG A 49 9.66 -9.66 -23.84
CA ARG A 49 10.47 -9.03 -24.88
C ARG A 49 10.21 -7.52 -25.05
N HIS A 50 8.97 -7.09 -24.93
CA HIS A 50 8.54 -5.72 -25.28
C HIS A 50 7.62 -5.07 -24.25
N GLY A 51 6.89 -5.84 -23.43
CA GLY A 51 5.87 -5.30 -22.53
C GLY A 51 6.41 -4.30 -21.50
N LYS A 52 7.62 -4.53 -20.98
CA LYS A 52 8.26 -3.59 -20.04
C LYS A 52 8.44 -2.20 -20.65
N GLU A 53 8.90 -2.13 -21.90
CA GLU A 53 9.15 -0.86 -22.60
C GLU A 53 7.84 -0.15 -22.94
N VAL A 54 6.85 -0.89 -23.44
CA VAL A 54 5.52 -0.36 -23.78
C VAL A 54 4.83 0.22 -22.54
N ILE A 55 4.85 -0.50 -21.42
CA ILE A 55 4.27 -0.03 -20.15
C ILE A 55 5.01 1.21 -19.65
N ALA A 56 6.35 1.21 -19.69
CA ALA A 56 7.14 2.37 -19.27
C ALA A 56 6.82 3.61 -20.13
N GLN A 57 6.67 3.45 -21.44
CA GLN A 57 6.32 4.55 -22.35
C GLN A 57 4.91 5.10 -22.06
N GLN A 58 3.91 4.23 -21.88
CA GLN A 58 2.54 4.65 -21.59
C GLN A 58 2.44 5.36 -20.24
N LEU A 59 3.13 4.85 -19.21
CA LEU A 59 3.22 5.52 -17.91
C LEU A 59 3.92 6.88 -18.03
N GLY A 60 5.01 6.98 -18.80
CA GLY A 60 5.69 8.25 -19.07
C GLY A 60 4.77 9.28 -19.72
N ASN A 61 3.94 8.86 -20.68
CA ASN A 61 2.96 9.74 -21.32
C ASN A 61 1.87 10.20 -20.35
N TYR A 62 1.37 9.30 -19.49
CA TYR A 62 0.38 9.63 -18.47
C TYR A 62 0.91 10.69 -17.48
N VAL A 63 2.15 10.53 -17.02
CA VAL A 63 2.80 11.51 -16.12
C VAL A 63 2.95 12.87 -16.82
N LYS A 64 3.40 12.91 -18.08
CA LYS A 64 3.51 14.15 -18.87
C LYS A 64 2.16 14.85 -19.08
N MET A 65 1.09 14.08 -19.25
CA MET A 65 -0.27 14.62 -19.36
C MET A 65 -0.73 15.26 -18.05
N GLN A 66 -0.33 14.73 -16.88
CA GLN A 66 -0.65 15.34 -15.59
C GLN A 66 0.16 16.62 -15.32
N THR A 67 1.43 16.69 -15.74
CA THR A 67 2.28 17.86 -15.51
C THR A 67 1.87 19.08 -16.35
N ASN A 68 1.28 18.86 -17.53
CA ASN A 68 0.90 19.95 -18.44
C ASN A 68 -0.42 20.67 -18.08
N ASN A 69 -1.15 20.21 -17.05
CA ASN A 69 -2.46 20.75 -16.69
C ASN A 69 -2.50 21.58 -15.39
N ARG A 70 -1.35 22.07 -14.90
CA ARG A 70 -1.30 22.90 -13.68
C ARG A 70 -1.18 24.39 -14.02
N PRO A 71 -2.16 25.25 -13.68
CA PRO A 71 -1.92 26.69 -13.68
C PRO A 71 -0.90 27.02 -12.58
N SER A 72 0.08 27.87 -12.93
CA SER A 72 1.15 28.31 -12.04
C SER A 72 0.57 29.10 -10.87
N ASN A 73 0.41 28.44 -9.73
CA ASN A 73 0.28 29.08 -8.43
C ASN A 73 1.47 28.65 -7.58
N ASN A 74 2.35 29.63 -7.30
CA ASN A 74 3.43 29.55 -6.33
C ASN A 74 2.87 29.32 -4.93
N VAL A 75 2.50 28.08 -4.63
CA VAL A 75 2.40 27.55 -3.28
C VAL A 75 3.61 26.65 -3.12
N THR A 76 4.40 26.89 -2.08
CA THR A 76 5.55 26.10 -1.67
C THR A 76 5.11 24.66 -1.37
N SER A 77 4.88 23.88 -2.42
CA SER A 77 4.58 22.46 -2.34
C SER A 77 5.88 21.77 -1.99
N SER A 78 6.08 21.46 -0.71
CA SER A 78 7.01 20.42 -0.32
C SER A 78 6.72 19.22 -1.22
N ASN A 79 7.69 18.83 -2.05
CA ASN A 79 7.59 17.62 -2.86
C ASN A 79 7.47 16.46 -1.86
N LEU A 80 6.25 16.03 -1.55
CA LEU A 80 6.01 14.94 -0.61
C LEU A 80 6.36 13.66 -1.34
N TYR A 81 7.62 13.27 -1.27
CA TYR A 81 8.07 11.98 -1.75
C TYR A 81 7.34 10.89 -0.98
N THR A 82 6.74 9.97 -1.72
CA THR A 82 6.02 8.83 -1.16
C THR A 82 6.74 7.54 -1.46
N THR A 83 6.49 6.52 -0.64
CA THR A 83 6.95 5.15 -0.83
C THR A 83 5.79 4.16 -0.76
N THR A 84 6.12 2.90 -0.99
CA THR A 84 5.22 1.76 -0.91
C THR A 84 5.71 0.78 0.16
N LEU A 85 4.79 0.33 1.02
CA LEU A 85 5.03 -0.79 1.93
C LEU A 85 4.39 -2.06 1.38
N ASN A 86 5.13 -3.17 1.44
CA ASN A 86 4.64 -4.50 1.12
C ASN A 86 4.96 -5.41 2.31
N LEU A 87 3.91 -5.85 3.01
CA LEU A 87 4.01 -6.63 4.24
C LEU A 87 3.24 -7.95 4.05
N GLY A 88 3.77 -9.03 4.62
CA GLY A 88 3.14 -10.35 4.60
C GLY A 88 3.02 -10.91 6.01
N HIS A 89 1.84 -11.40 6.36
CA HIS A 89 1.55 -11.93 7.68
C HIS A 89 0.74 -13.23 7.61
N THR A 90 1.03 -14.15 8.52
CA THR A 90 0.29 -15.40 8.70
C THR A 90 -0.53 -15.32 9.98
N PHE A 91 -1.78 -15.76 9.90
CA PHE A 91 -2.73 -15.83 11.00
C PHE A 91 -3.30 -17.24 11.13
N GLN A 92 -3.30 -17.78 12.35
CA GLN A 92 -3.92 -19.07 12.68
C GLN A 92 -5.43 -18.89 12.87
N CYS A 93 -6.11 -18.64 11.76
CA CYS A 93 -7.56 -18.47 11.68
C CYS A 93 -8.03 -18.69 10.25
N THR A 94 -9.34 -18.72 10.06
CA THR A 94 -9.98 -18.64 8.74
C THR A 94 -9.90 -17.22 8.16
N ALA A 95 -10.03 -17.12 6.85
CA ALA A 95 -10.09 -15.86 6.12
C ALA A 95 -11.32 -15.04 6.52
N GLU A 96 -12.41 -15.70 6.88
CA GLU A 96 -13.61 -15.06 7.42
C GLU A 96 -13.35 -14.42 8.78
N GLU A 97 -12.70 -15.14 9.71
CA GLU A 97 -12.35 -14.61 11.02
C GLU A 97 -11.41 -13.40 10.91
N PHE A 98 -10.40 -13.46 10.03
CA PHE A 98 -9.54 -12.31 9.77
C PHE A 98 -10.32 -11.14 9.16
N TYR A 99 -11.17 -11.41 8.17
CA TYR A 99 -11.97 -10.37 7.52
C TYR A 99 -12.89 -9.68 8.53
N ASN A 100 -13.56 -10.46 9.37
CA ASN A 100 -14.42 -9.97 10.44
C ASN A 100 -13.62 -9.16 11.48
N ALA A 101 -12.40 -9.60 11.84
CA ALA A 101 -11.54 -8.85 12.75
C ALA A 101 -11.20 -7.43 12.24
N MET A 102 -11.29 -7.20 10.93
CA MET A 102 -11.02 -5.90 10.30
C MET A 102 -12.28 -5.11 9.93
N THR A 103 -13.47 -5.71 9.97
CA THR A 103 -14.73 -5.11 9.44
C THR A 103 -15.90 -5.13 10.42
N VAL A 104 -15.86 -5.96 11.47
CA VAL A 104 -16.89 -5.97 12.51
C VAL A 104 -16.47 -5.02 13.63
N LEU A 105 -17.31 -4.02 13.90
CA LEU A 105 -17.05 -2.95 14.88
C LEU A 105 -16.57 -3.49 16.24
N GLU A 106 -17.26 -4.51 16.76
CA GLU A 106 -16.94 -5.10 18.07
C GLU A 106 -15.55 -5.73 18.09
N LEU A 107 -15.16 -6.40 17.01
CA LEU A 107 -13.84 -7.03 16.89
C LEU A 107 -12.74 -5.98 16.69
N VAL A 108 -12.99 -4.97 15.85
CA VAL A 108 -12.04 -3.87 15.67
C VAL A 108 -11.83 -3.11 16.98
N GLN A 109 -12.90 -2.84 17.72
CA GLN A 109 -12.82 -2.23 19.04
C GLN A 109 -12.06 -3.12 20.04
N ALA A 110 -12.22 -4.44 19.98
CA ALA A 110 -11.51 -5.37 20.86
C ALA A 110 -9.99 -5.32 20.69
N PHE A 111 -9.47 -5.39 19.46
CA PHE A 111 -8.02 -5.37 19.26
C PHE A 111 -7.41 -3.97 19.36
N THR A 112 -8.16 -2.91 19.03
CA THR A 112 -7.66 -1.53 19.19
C THR A 112 -7.66 -1.06 20.63
N ARG A 113 -8.48 -1.68 21.50
CA ARG A 113 -8.64 -1.34 22.93
C ARG A 113 -9.00 0.14 23.14
N SER A 114 -9.71 0.73 22.19
CA SER A 114 -10.13 2.14 22.20
C SER A 114 -11.48 2.28 21.48
N PRO A 115 -12.27 3.34 21.75
CA PRO A 115 -13.48 3.61 20.99
C PRO A 115 -13.18 3.73 19.49
N VAL A 116 -13.99 3.06 18.68
CA VAL A 116 -13.85 2.99 17.22
C VAL A 116 -15.12 3.53 16.56
N LYS A 117 -14.95 4.28 15.46
CA LYS A 117 -16.03 4.50 14.49
C LYS A 117 -15.71 3.65 13.26
N LEU A 118 -16.68 2.88 12.79
CA LEU A 118 -16.50 1.96 11.67
C LEU A 118 -17.80 1.79 10.91
N GLU A 119 -17.82 2.23 9.66
CA GLU A 119 -18.89 1.98 8.70
C GLU A 119 -18.35 0.99 7.66
N ALA A 120 -18.58 -0.31 7.87
CA ALA A 120 -17.98 -1.39 7.06
C ALA A 120 -18.75 -1.63 5.75
N GLU A 121 -18.87 -0.58 4.95
CA GLU A 121 -19.47 -0.58 3.62
C GLU A 121 -18.62 0.24 2.65
N VAL A 122 -18.80 0.07 1.35
CA VAL A 122 -18.04 0.83 0.35
C VAL A 122 -18.39 2.32 0.45
N GLY A 123 -17.39 3.16 0.65
CA GLY A 123 -17.53 4.59 0.94
C GLY A 123 -17.69 4.92 2.43
N GLY A 124 -17.90 3.90 3.28
CA GLY A 124 -18.03 4.06 4.72
C GLY A 124 -16.72 4.51 5.37
N LYS A 125 -16.83 5.35 6.40
CA LYS A 125 -15.67 5.94 7.09
C LYS A 125 -15.27 5.14 8.31
N PHE A 126 -13.99 5.30 8.69
CA PHE A 126 -13.48 4.74 9.94
C PHE A 126 -12.56 5.71 10.68
N GLU A 127 -12.57 5.61 12.00
CA GLU A 127 -11.66 6.28 12.92
C GLU A 127 -11.19 5.29 13.99
N LEU A 128 -9.88 5.08 14.08
CA LEU A 128 -9.23 4.14 14.99
C LEU A 128 -8.24 4.88 15.89
N PHE A 129 -7.95 4.31 17.06
CA PHE A 129 -6.96 4.82 18.01
C PHE A 129 -7.19 6.29 18.38
N HIS A 130 -8.41 6.62 18.80
CA HIS A 130 -8.85 7.99 19.12
C HIS A 130 -8.70 8.98 17.95
N GLY A 131 -8.99 8.52 16.72
CA GLY A 131 -8.92 9.33 15.50
C GLY A 131 -7.49 9.63 15.02
N ASN A 132 -6.47 9.02 15.63
CA ASN A 132 -5.11 9.11 15.11
C ASN A 132 -5.01 8.47 13.73
N ILE A 133 -5.76 7.40 13.49
CA ILE A 133 -5.90 6.78 12.18
C ILE A 133 -7.33 6.98 11.71
N HIS A 134 -7.49 7.39 10.46
CA HIS A 134 -8.81 7.54 9.87
C HIS A 134 -8.75 7.41 8.35
N GLY A 135 -9.93 7.17 7.77
CA GLY A 135 -10.02 6.83 6.36
C GLY A 135 -11.42 6.44 5.92
N GLU A 136 -11.47 5.82 4.75
CA GLU A 136 -12.70 5.31 4.14
C GLU A 136 -12.43 3.97 3.43
N PHE A 137 -13.42 3.08 3.42
CA PHE A 137 -13.39 1.84 2.66
C PHE A 137 -13.65 2.13 1.19
N VAL A 138 -12.76 1.66 0.32
CA VAL A 138 -12.86 1.85 -1.13
C VAL A 138 -13.44 0.61 -1.81
N GLU A 139 -13.09 -0.57 -1.31
CA GLU A 139 -13.54 -1.85 -1.86
C GLU A 139 -13.57 -2.90 -0.75
N LEU A 140 -14.63 -3.71 -0.74
CA LEU A 140 -14.82 -4.79 0.21
C LEU A 140 -15.26 -6.03 -0.56
N VAL A 141 -14.41 -7.06 -0.57
CA VAL A 141 -14.74 -8.39 -1.09
C VAL A 141 -14.63 -9.36 0.08
N PRO A 142 -15.77 -9.88 0.58
CA PRO A 142 -15.80 -10.75 1.75
C PRO A 142 -14.75 -11.86 1.68
N ASN A 143 -13.99 -11.99 2.77
CA ASN A 143 -12.98 -13.04 3.00
C ASN A 143 -11.82 -13.06 1.99
N LYS A 144 -11.69 -12.05 1.12
CA LYS A 144 -10.69 -12.03 0.04
C LYS A 144 -9.91 -10.73 -0.03
N LYS A 145 -10.59 -9.59 0.09
CA LYS A 145 -9.96 -8.30 -0.18
C LYS A 145 -10.61 -7.15 0.58
N ILE A 146 -9.78 -6.26 1.11
CA ILE A 146 -10.19 -5.00 1.72
C ILE A 146 -9.30 -3.91 1.12
N VAL A 147 -9.89 -2.84 0.60
CA VAL A 147 -9.15 -1.66 0.14
C VAL A 147 -9.62 -0.46 0.94
N GLN A 148 -8.68 0.31 1.47
CA GLN A 148 -8.95 1.49 2.29
C GLN A 148 -8.12 2.66 1.80
N ARG A 149 -8.71 3.86 1.80
CA ARG A 149 -7.93 5.08 1.94
C ARG A 149 -7.62 5.26 3.40
N TRP A 150 -6.35 5.48 3.70
CA TRP A 150 -5.83 5.43 5.06
C TRP A 150 -4.86 6.58 5.29
N ARG A 151 -4.96 7.23 6.44
CA ARG A 151 -3.95 8.19 6.87
C ARG A 151 -3.78 8.23 8.39
N SER A 152 -2.61 8.69 8.79
CA SER A 152 -2.36 9.16 10.14
C SER A 152 -2.69 10.65 10.23
N LYS A 153 -3.23 11.08 11.38
CA LYS A 153 -3.46 12.49 11.72
C LYS A 153 -2.18 13.33 11.69
N ARG A 154 -1.01 12.71 11.89
CA ARG A 154 0.30 13.38 11.85
C ARG A 154 0.80 13.65 10.43
N TRP A 155 0.24 12.98 9.44
CA TRP A 155 0.62 13.20 8.04
C TRP A 155 0.13 14.56 7.54
N PRO A 156 0.76 15.10 6.49
CA PRO A 156 0.33 16.35 5.85
C PRO A 156 -1.18 16.38 5.58
N ALA A 157 -1.78 17.57 5.68
CA ALA A 157 -3.21 17.76 5.42
C ALA A 157 -3.59 17.18 4.04
N GLU A 158 -4.77 16.56 3.96
CA GLU A 158 -5.28 15.89 2.77
C GLU A 158 -4.38 14.78 2.15
N HIS A 159 -3.31 14.35 2.82
CA HIS A 159 -2.46 13.26 2.32
C HIS A 159 -2.98 11.90 2.78
N TYR A 160 -3.40 11.09 1.83
CA TYR A 160 -3.89 9.72 2.05
C TYR A 160 -3.03 8.72 1.30
N SER A 161 -2.84 7.56 1.92
CA SER A 161 -2.33 6.36 1.28
C SER A 161 -3.48 5.43 0.91
N THR A 162 -3.24 4.51 -0.03
CA THR A 162 -4.15 3.42 -0.34
C THR A 162 -3.58 2.13 0.21
N VAL A 163 -4.33 1.48 1.11
CA VAL A 163 -3.97 0.18 1.70
C VAL A 163 -4.84 -0.89 1.06
N THR A 164 -4.22 -1.95 0.54
CA THR A 164 -4.89 -3.15 0.03
C THR A 164 -4.48 -4.35 0.86
N PHE A 165 -5.46 -5.00 1.50
CA PHE A 165 -5.31 -6.29 2.13
C PHE A 165 -5.79 -7.36 1.15
N THR A 166 -4.93 -8.33 0.83
CA THR A 166 -5.28 -9.54 0.09
C THR A 166 -5.25 -10.70 1.07
N ILE A 167 -6.37 -11.39 1.21
CA ILE A 167 -6.59 -12.48 2.17
C ILE A 167 -6.63 -13.79 1.40
N GLU A 168 -5.71 -14.69 1.69
CA GLU A 168 -5.59 -16.00 1.07
C GLU A 168 -5.78 -17.10 2.12
N GLN A 169 -6.94 -17.74 2.12
CA GLN A 169 -7.17 -18.95 2.90
C GLN A 169 -6.24 -20.07 2.42
N LYS A 170 -5.49 -20.66 3.34
CA LYS A 170 -4.77 -21.94 3.17
C LYS A 170 -5.49 -23.03 3.97
N ASP A 171 -4.97 -24.24 3.93
CA ASP A 171 -5.63 -25.40 4.56
C ASP A 171 -5.68 -25.30 6.09
N ASP A 172 -4.62 -24.77 6.71
CA ASP A 172 -4.45 -24.69 8.17
C ASP A 172 -4.33 -23.25 8.71
N HIS A 173 -4.20 -22.25 7.83
CA HIS A 173 -4.02 -20.86 8.23
C HIS A 173 -4.50 -19.88 7.15
N THR A 174 -4.41 -18.59 7.44
CA THR A 174 -4.66 -17.52 6.47
C THR A 174 -3.39 -16.69 6.26
N GLU A 175 -3.03 -16.48 5.00
CA GLU A 175 -2.00 -15.51 4.61
C GLU A 175 -2.65 -14.18 4.24
N VAL A 176 -2.11 -13.09 4.78
CA VAL A 176 -2.56 -11.73 4.46
C VAL A 176 -1.38 -10.94 3.92
N ARG A 177 -1.55 -10.41 2.70
CA ARG A 177 -0.60 -9.46 2.09
C ARG A 177 -1.16 -8.06 2.18
N VAL A 178 -0.33 -7.12 2.60
CA VAL A 178 -0.70 -5.71 2.78
C VAL A 178 0.17 -4.87 1.88
N LEU A 179 -0.45 -4.22 0.90
CA LEU A 179 0.19 -3.27 0.00
C LEU A 179 -0.32 -1.87 0.34
N GLN A 180 0.56 -1.00 0.85
CA GLN A 180 0.22 0.39 1.13
C GLN A 180 1.02 1.33 0.23
N ILE A 181 0.34 2.03 -0.67
CA ILE A 181 0.92 2.96 -1.63
C ILE A 181 0.66 4.39 -1.17
N GLY A 182 1.67 5.26 -1.28
CA GLY A 182 1.52 6.68 -0.95
C GLY A 182 1.89 7.02 0.49
N VAL A 183 2.68 6.20 1.17
CA VAL A 183 3.20 6.51 2.52
C VAL A 183 4.23 7.64 2.39
N PRO A 184 4.14 8.75 3.14
CA PRO A 184 5.19 9.76 3.15
C PRO A 184 6.54 9.12 3.49
N GLN A 185 7.58 9.40 2.72
CA GLN A 185 8.86 8.70 2.84
C GLN A 185 9.47 8.85 4.25
N SER A 186 9.31 10.02 4.87
CA SER A 186 9.71 10.30 6.26
C SER A 186 8.98 9.47 7.32
N GLU A 187 7.83 8.89 6.97
CA GLU A 187 6.94 8.13 7.86
C GLU A 187 6.97 6.62 7.55
N THR A 188 7.90 6.16 6.71
CA THR A 188 7.94 4.77 6.25
C THR A 188 8.10 3.78 7.41
N ASP A 189 9.13 3.98 8.23
CA ASP A 189 9.49 3.04 9.30
C ASP A 189 8.51 3.11 10.46
N SER A 190 8.03 4.32 10.79
CA SER A 190 6.99 4.52 11.81
C SER A 190 5.69 3.83 11.40
N THR A 191 5.28 3.96 10.14
CA THR A 191 4.06 3.32 9.62
C THR A 191 4.19 1.80 9.62
N ARG A 192 5.34 1.26 9.21
CA ARG A 192 5.61 -0.19 9.26
C ARG A 192 5.53 -0.73 10.69
N ALA A 193 6.20 -0.08 11.65
CA ALA A 193 6.17 -0.48 13.05
C ALA A 193 4.75 -0.39 13.64
N ASN A 194 3.99 0.64 13.26
CA ASN A 194 2.62 0.79 13.74
C ASN A 194 1.69 -0.33 13.25
N TRP A 195 1.84 -0.79 12.00
CA TRP A 195 1.13 -1.97 11.51
C TRP A 195 1.43 -3.21 12.36
N GLU A 196 2.72 -3.47 12.62
CA GLU A 196 3.14 -4.64 13.40
C GLU A 196 2.53 -4.62 14.82
N TYR A 197 2.76 -3.53 15.56
CA TYR A 197 2.40 -3.49 16.97
C TYR A 197 0.90 -3.28 17.22
N TYR A 198 0.27 -2.35 16.49
CA TYR A 198 -1.11 -1.96 16.80
C TYR A 198 -2.16 -2.80 16.08
N TYR A 199 -1.83 -3.41 14.95
CA TYR A 199 -2.74 -4.30 14.24
C TYR A 199 -2.34 -5.75 14.46
N TRP A 200 -1.18 -6.19 13.96
CA TRP A 200 -0.89 -7.63 13.86
C TRP A 200 -0.67 -8.30 15.20
N ASP A 201 0.20 -7.75 16.03
CA ASP A 201 0.44 -8.28 17.38
C ASP A 201 -0.82 -8.20 18.24
N SER A 202 -1.61 -7.13 18.07
CA SER A 202 -2.85 -6.95 18.83
C SER A 202 -3.93 -7.94 18.40
N ILE A 203 -4.14 -8.14 17.10
CA ILE A 203 -5.09 -9.11 16.54
C ILE A 203 -4.71 -10.52 16.98
N LYS A 204 -3.44 -10.91 16.81
CA LYS A 204 -2.91 -12.22 17.22
C LYS A 204 -3.13 -12.47 18.71
N ARG A 205 -2.87 -11.48 19.55
CA ARG A 205 -3.03 -11.59 21.01
C ARG A 205 -4.50 -11.60 21.44
N THR A 206 -5.34 -10.78 20.80
CA THR A 206 -6.74 -10.58 21.22
C THR A 206 -7.60 -11.77 20.83
N PHE A 207 -7.39 -12.34 19.65
CA PHE A 207 -8.21 -13.44 19.12
C PHE A 207 -7.51 -14.79 19.12
N GLY A 208 -6.24 -14.86 19.54
CA GLY A 208 -5.47 -16.09 19.52
C GLY A 208 -5.00 -16.51 18.11
N PHE A 209 -4.99 -15.59 17.13
CA PHE A 209 -4.57 -15.88 15.75
C PHE A 209 -3.04 -15.98 15.58
N GLY A 210 -2.29 -15.98 16.67
CA GLY A 210 -0.83 -16.15 16.63
C GLY A 210 -0.42 -17.58 16.30
N SER A 211 0.82 -17.76 15.84
CA SER A 211 1.41 -19.10 15.73
C SER A 211 1.69 -19.62 17.14
N PHE A 212 0.98 -20.70 17.53
CA PHE A 212 1.39 -21.51 18.67
C PHE A 212 2.53 -22.41 18.20
N ILE A 213 3.75 -22.08 18.58
CA ILE A 213 4.83 -23.07 18.61
C ILE A 213 4.62 -23.85 19.91
N VAL A 214 4.24 -25.12 19.78
CA VAL A 214 4.41 -26.12 20.84
C VAL A 214 5.87 -26.54 20.87
#